data_AF-A0A848VX09-F1
#
_entry.id   AF-A0A848VX09-F1
#
_cell.length_a   1.000
_cell.length_b   1.000
_cell.length_c   1.000
_cell.angle_alpha   90.00
_cell.angle_beta   90.00
_cell.angle_gamma   90.00
#
_symmetry.space_group_name_H-M   'P 1'
#
loop_
_entity.id
_entity.type
_entity.pdbx_description
1 polymer ?
#
loop_
_entity_poly.entity_id
_entity_poly.type
_entity_poly.pdbx_seq_one_letter_code
_entity_poly.pdbx_strand_id
1 'polypeptide(L)'
;MSAEIIGNYATAIFLLIGSGFALVGVIGLLKFNDPMTRLHAPTKVGTVGIGMLLLASIVHSVVLGETSIHETLIMAFLFVTAPISANFIAKVNIHKRNCETPPTPPRDDTWSTLNSPDEEPLDPT
;
A
#
# COMPACT_ATOMS: atom_id res chain seq x y z
N MET A 1 19.69 -37.90 -3.20
CA MET A 1 21.00 -37.37 -2.75
C MET A 1 21.43 -36.07 -3.45
N SER A 2 21.79 -36.02 -4.74
CA SER A 2 22.25 -34.75 -5.35
C SER A 2 21.16 -33.68 -5.47
N ALA A 3 19.94 -34.06 -5.87
CA ALA A 3 18.82 -33.12 -6.03
C ALA A 3 18.34 -32.50 -4.71
N GLU A 4 18.32 -33.28 -3.62
CA GLU A 4 17.94 -32.80 -2.28
C GLU A 4 18.95 -31.76 -1.75
N ILE A 5 20.24 -32.01 -1.98
CA ILE A 5 21.31 -31.08 -1.60
C ILE A 5 21.16 -29.75 -2.35
N ILE A 6 20.89 -29.81 -3.65
CA ILE A 6 20.65 -28.61 -4.48
C ILE A 6 19.42 -27.85 -3.97
N GLY A 7 18.33 -28.57 -3.65
CA GLY A 7 17.11 -27.99 -3.09
C GLY A 7 17.37 -27.25 -1.77
N ASN A 8 18.11 -27.86 -0.84
CA ASN A 8 18.42 -27.24 0.45
C ASN A 8 19.24 -25.95 0.29
N TYR A 9 20.26 -25.96 -0.58
CA TYR A 9 21.03 -24.74 -0.85
C TYR A 9 20.18 -23.65 -1.51
N ALA A 10 19.30 -24.02 -2.45
CA ALA A 10 18.38 -23.08 -3.08
C ALA A 10 17.43 -22.45 -2.06
N THR A 11 16.81 -23.25 -1.19
CA THR A 11 15.95 -22.78 -0.10
C THR A 11 16.71 -21.83 0.84
N ALA A 12 17.93 -22.16 1.24
CA ALA A 12 18.74 -21.29 2.10
C ALA A 12 19.03 -19.93 1.44
N ILE A 13 19.40 -19.93 0.15
CA ILE A 13 19.64 -18.69 -0.61
C ILE A 13 18.36 -17.85 -0.70
N PHE A 14 17.22 -18.48 -1.00
CA PHE A 14 15.94 -17.78 -1.09
C PHE A 14 15.50 -17.18 0.25
N LEU A 15 15.71 -17.88 1.37
CA LEU A 15 15.44 -17.36 2.71
C LEU A 15 16.34 -16.16 3.05
N LEU A 16 17.63 -16.21 2.71
CA LEU A 16 18.56 -15.10 2.94
C LEU A 16 18.19 -13.86 2.12
N ILE A 17 17.85 -14.04 0.85
CA ILE A 17 17.41 -12.94 -0.02
C ILE A 17 16.08 -12.38 0.50
N GLY A 18 15.09 -13.24 0.76
CA GLY A 18 13.77 -12.85 1.23
C GLY A 18 13.81 -12.07 2.55
N SER A 19 14.58 -12.56 3.52
CA SER A 19 14.78 -11.90 4.81
C SER A 19 15.56 -10.59 4.70
N GLY A 20 16.58 -10.53 3.84
CA GLY A 20 17.31 -9.29 3.55
C GLY A 20 16.41 -8.20 2.98
N PHE A 21 15.55 -8.54 2.00
CA PHE A 21 14.57 -7.60 1.45
C PHE A 21 13.52 -7.18 2.49
N ALA A 22 13.05 -8.11 3.33
CA ALA A 22 12.12 -7.79 4.41
C ALA A 22 12.74 -6.78 5.41
N LEU A 23 14.00 -6.99 5.80
CA LEU A 23 14.73 -6.09 6.70
C LEU A 23 14.89 -4.69 6.09
N VAL A 24 15.41 -4.61 4.85
CA VAL A 24 15.56 -3.34 4.13
C VAL A 24 14.21 -2.64 3.95
N GLY A 25 13.16 -3.42 3.73
CA GLY A 25 11.77 -2.97 3.66
C GLY A 25 11.26 -2.25 4.89
N VAL A 26 11.40 -2.91 6.05
CA VAL A 26 11.00 -2.35 7.35
C VAL A 26 11.80 -1.09 7.66
N ILE A 27 13.11 -1.11 7.40
CA ILE A 27 13.97 0.07 7.57
C ILE A 27 13.52 1.21 6.64
N GLY A 28 13.25 0.92 5.37
CA GLY A 28 12.75 1.90 4.41
C GLY A 28 11.41 2.52 4.84
N LEU A 29 10.49 1.70 5.34
CA LEU A 29 9.19 2.16 5.83
C LEU A 29 9.30 3.12 7.02
N LEU A 30 10.28 2.92 7.90
CA LEU A 30 10.56 3.77 9.06
C LEU A 30 11.38 5.03 8.71
N LYS A 31 12.24 4.96 7.68
CA LYS A 31 13.17 6.04 7.33
C LYS A 31 12.58 7.10 6.39
N PHE A 32 11.59 6.75 5.56
CA PHE A 32 11.00 7.70 4.62
C PHE A 32 9.90 8.57 5.26
N ASN A 33 9.94 9.88 4.99
CA ASN A 33 9.02 10.87 5.56
C ASN A 33 7.74 11.09 4.72
N ASP A 34 7.79 10.89 3.40
CA ASP A 34 6.63 11.08 2.52
C ASP A 34 5.87 9.76 2.32
N PRO A 35 4.55 9.70 2.57
CA PRO A 35 3.71 8.51 2.33
C PRO A 35 3.91 7.84 0.96
N MET A 36 4.14 8.59 -0.12
CA MET A 36 4.34 7.96 -1.44
C MET A 36 5.71 7.28 -1.56
N THR A 37 6.75 7.89 -0.98
CA THR A 37 8.09 7.27 -0.88
C THR A 37 8.11 6.08 0.09
N ARG A 38 7.30 6.13 1.16
CA ARG A 38 7.09 5.02 2.08
C ARG A 38 6.43 3.84 1.38
N LEU A 39 5.57 4.05 0.39
CA LEU A 39 4.86 2.97 -0.32
C LEU A 39 5.79 2.10 -1.20
N HIS A 40 6.90 2.67 -1.67
CA HIS A 40 7.90 1.94 -2.46
C HIS A 40 8.62 0.84 -1.67
N ALA A 41 8.84 1.03 -0.36
CA ALA A 41 9.57 0.05 0.43
C ALA A 41 8.73 -1.23 0.68
N PRO A 42 7.48 -1.17 1.18
CA PRO A 42 6.60 -2.33 1.35
C PRO A 42 6.27 -3.05 0.05
N THR A 43 6.14 -2.32 -1.07
CA THR A 43 5.82 -2.95 -2.36
C THR A 43 6.97 -3.81 -2.88
N LYS A 44 8.24 -3.37 -2.71
CA LYS A 44 9.43 -4.18 -3.02
C LYS A 44 9.54 -5.42 -2.13
N VAL A 45 9.18 -5.29 -0.85
CA VAL A 45 9.15 -6.42 0.08
C VAL A 45 8.07 -7.41 -0.31
N GLY A 46 6.88 -6.93 -0.64
CA GLY A 46 5.74 -7.79 -0.98
C GLY A 46 5.98 -8.65 -2.21
N THR A 47 6.69 -8.12 -3.22
CA THR A 47 6.98 -8.85 -4.45
C THR A 47 8.23 -9.71 -4.34
N VAL A 48 9.38 -9.12 -4.02
CA VAL A 48 10.66 -9.82 -4.01
C VAL A 48 10.90 -10.53 -2.68
N GLY A 49 10.68 -9.85 -1.55
CA GLY A 49 10.92 -10.41 -0.22
C GLY A 49 10.03 -11.61 0.08
N ILE A 50 8.72 -11.37 0.15
CA ILE A 50 7.72 -12.42 0.42
C ILE A 50 7.69 -13.46 -0.70
N GLY A 51 7.85 -13.06 -1.96
CA GLY A 51 7.96 -13.99 -3.09
C GLY A 51 9.10 -15.00 -2.92
N MET A 52 10.30 -14.55 -2.51
CA MET A 52 11.41 -15.46 -2.26
C MET A 52 11.18 -16.38 -1.07
N LEU A 53 10.53 -15.89 0.00
CA LEU A 53 10.19 -16.73 1.16
C LEU A 53 9.19 -17.84 0.78
N LEU A 54 8.20 -17.53 -0.04
CA LEU A 54 7.22 -18.50 -0.50
C LEU A 54 7.82 -19.49 -1.51
N LEU A 55 8.69 -19.03 -2.42
CA LEU A 55 9.46 -19.93 -3.28
C LEU A 55 10.36 -20.86 -2.47
N ALA A 56 10.98 -20.37 -1.40
CA ALA A 56 11.77 -21.21 -0.49
C ALA A 56 10.91 -22.32 0.14
N SER A 57 9.69 -21.98 0.57
CA SER A 57 8.72 -22.95 1.11
C SER A 57 8.35 -24.01 0.07
N ILE A 58 7.94 -23.59 -1.13
CA ILE A 58 7.54 -24.50 -2.21
C ILE A 58 8.70 -25.43 -2.61
N VAL A 59 9.92 -24.91 -2.76
CA VAL A 59 11.09 -25.74 -3.08
C VAL A 59 11.37 -26.77 -2.00
N HIS A 60 11.30 -26.37 -0.73
CA HIS A 60 11.52 -27.28 0.40
C HIS A 60 10.41 -28.34 0.49
N SER A 61 9.15 -27.94 0.32
CA SER A 61 7.95 -28.78 0.28
C SER A 61 8.05 -29.87 -0.80
N VAL A 62 8.52 -29.53 -2.00
CA VAL A 62 8.78 -30.48 -3.09
C VAL A 62 9.90 -31.47 -2.75
N VAL A 63 10.96 -31.02 -2.06
CA VAL A 63 12.07 -31.90 -1.63
C VAL A 63 11.60 -32.93 -0.60
N LEU A 64 10.67 -32.58 0.30
CA LEU A 64 10.09 -33.51 1.26
C LEU A 64 9.01 -34.44 0.66
N GLY A 65 8.58 -34.18 -0.58
CA GLY A 65 7.52 -34.94 -1.25
C GLY A 65 6.09 -34.58 -0.81
N GLU A 66 5.94 -33.59 0.07
CA GLU A 66 4.63 -33.13 0.58
C GLU A 66 4.20 -31.84 -0.11
N THR A 67 3.98 -31.89 -1.42
CA THR A 67 3.57 -30.69 -2.18
C THR A 67 2.19 -30.20 -1.72
N SER A 68 2.14 -29.04 -1.07
CA SER A 68 0.89 -28.45 -0.57
C SER A 68 0.39 -27.32 -1.48
N ILE A 69 -0.86 -27.42 -1.91
CA ILE A 69 -1.53 -26.36 -2.70
C ILE A 69 -1.62 -25.03 -1.92
N HIS A 70 -1.61 -25.08 -0.58
CA HIS A 70 -1.75 -23.92 0.28
C HIS A 70 -0.68 -22.87 0.04
N GLU A 71 0.56 -23.28 -0.23
CA GLU A 71 1.72 -22.38 -0.41
C GLU A 71 1.55 -21.53 -1.67
N THR A 72 1.11 -22.17 -2.75
CA THR A 72 0.78 -21.50 -4.02
C THR A 72 -0.44 -20.58 -3.87
N LEU A 73 -1.44 -20.98 -3.09
CA LEU A 73 -2.63 -20.18 -2.82
C LEU A 73 -2.30 -18.90 -2.02
N ILE A 74 -1.45 -19.02 -0.99
CA ILE A 74 -0.92 -17.88 -0.24
C ILE A 74 -0.13 -16.96 -1.17
N MET A 75 0.72 -17.52 -2.03
CA MET A 75 1.50 -16.74 -3.01
C MET A 75 0.60 -15.94 -3.95
N ALA A 76 -0.37 -16.60 -4.58
CA ALA A 76 -1.31 -15.95 -5.48
C ALA A 76 -2.11 -14.85 -4.76
N PHE A 77 -2.62 -15.14 -3.55
CA PHE A 77 -3.39 -14.18 -2.78
C PHE A 77 -2.58 -12.94 -2.39
N LEU A 78 -1.34 -13.13 -1.89
CA LEU A 78 -0.48 -12.00 -1.52
C LEU A 78 -0.04 -11.19 -2.74
N PHE A 79 0.27 -11.84 -3.86
CA PHE A 79 0.64 -11.14 -5.10
C PHE A 79 -0.50 -10.33 -5.69
N VAL A 80 -1.76 -10.69 -5.44
CA VAL A 80 -2.93 -9.92 -5.90
C VAL A 80 -3.29 -8.83 -4.89
N THR A 81 -3.35 -9.17 -3.60
CA THR A 81 -3.79 -8.23 -2.56
C THR A 81 -2.80 -7.10 -2.31
N ALA A 82 -1.50 -7.39 -2.28
CA ALA A 82 -0.46 -6.38 -2.03
C ALA A 82 -0.49 -5.22 -3.05
N PRO A 83 -0.48 -5.44 -4.39
CA PRO A 83 -0.53 -4.34 -5.34
C PRO A 83 -1.89 -3.64 -5.39
N ILE A 84 -3.00 -4.35 -5.17
CA ILE A 84 -4.34 -3.72 -5.09
C ILE A 84 -4.40 -2.76 -3.90
N SER A 85 -3.97 -3.20 -2.71
CA SER A 85 -3.90 -2.35 -1.52
C SER A 85 -2.96 -1.16 -1.73
N ALA A 86 -1.80 -1.36 -2.34
CA ALA A 86 -0.86 -0.29 -2.68
C ALA A 86 -1.49 0.75 -3.61
N ASN A 87 -2.19 0.32 -4.67
CA ASN A 87 -2.88 1.20 -5.61
C ASN A 87 -3.97 2.03 -4.92
N PHE A 88 -4.76 1.41 -4.04
CA PHE A 88 -5.79 2.12 -3.27
C PHE A 88 -5.18 3.19 -2.35
N ILE A 89 -4.13 2.85 -1.60
CA ILE A 89 -3.44 3.80 -0.72
C ILE A 89 -2.86 4.96 -1.54
N ALA A 90 -2.26 4.68 -2.69
CA ALA A 90 -1.73 5.72 -3.58
C ALA A 90 -2.84 6.67 -4.08
N LYS A 91 -3.98 6.12 -4.51
CA LYS A 91 -5.14 6.92 -4.96
C LYS A 91 -5.67 7.84 -3.87
N VAL A 92 -5.81 7.32 -2.64
CA VAL A 92 -6.27 8.11 -1.48
C VAL A 92 -5.27 9.21 -1.14
N ASN A 93 -3.97 8.91 -1.19
CA ASN A 93 -2.92 9.90 -0.92
C ASN A 93 -2.96 11.07 -1.92
N ILE A 94 -3.12 10.76 -3.22
CA ILE A 94 -3.24 11.77 -4.28
C ILE A 94 -4.48 12.64 -4.08
N HIS A 95 -5.64 12.03 -3.77
CA HIS A 95 -6.88 12.80 -3.53
C HIS A 95 -6.78 13.71 -2.30
N LYS A 96 -6.14 13.25 -1.21
CA LYS A 96 -5.91 14.07 -0.02
C LYS A 96 -5.03 15.29 -0.28
N ARG A 97 -4.09 15.21 -1.23
CA ARG A 97 -3.18 16.31 -1.56
C ARG A 97 -3.85 17.42 -2.38
N ASN A 98 -4.98 17.11 -3.03
CA ASN A 98 -5.76 18.04 -3.85
C ASN A 98 -6.88 18.75 -3.07
N CYS A 99 -6.98 18.55 -1.75
CA CYS A 99 -7.94 19.28 -0.92
C CYS A 99 -7.41 20.70 -0.62
N GLU A 100 -7.41 21.58 -1.61
CA GLU A 100 -7.57 23.01 -1.32
C GLU A 100 -8.98 23.17 -0.74
N THR A 101 -9.07 23.63 0.52
CA THR A 101 -10.37 23.97 1.10
C THR A 101 -10.98 25.07 0.23
N PRO A 102 -12.21 24.88 -0.30
CA PRO A 102 -12.89 25.94 -1.02
C PRO A 102 -12.88 27.22 -0.18
N PRO A 103 -12.71 28.40 -0.79
CA PRO A 103 -12.85 29.66 -0.06
C PRO A 103 -14.22 29.66 0.63
N THR A 104 -14.28 30.24 1.84
CA THR A 104 -15.54 30.36 2.57
C THR A 104 -16.60 30.96 1.64
N PRO A 105 -17.77 30.32 1.46
CA PRO A 105 -18.79 30.84 0.58
C PRO A 105 -19.12 32.28 1.00
N PRO A 106 -19.38 33.20 0.05
CA PRO A 106 -19.93 34.51 0.38
C PRO A 106 -21.16 34.31 1.27
N ARG A 107 -21.27 35.11 2.33
CA ARG A 107 -22.44 35.10 3.20
C ARG A 107 -23.64 35.56 2.36
N ASP A 108 -24.39 34.60 1.84
CA ASP A 108 -25.66 34.84 1.14
C ASP A 108 -26.78 34.69 2.17
N ASP A 109 -26.90 35.73 2.99
CA ASP A 109 -27.96 35.92 3.98
C ASP A 109 -29.34 36.05 3.28
N THR A 110 -29.34 36.25 1.95
CA THR A 110 -30.50 36.64 1.15
C THR A 110 -31.37 35.45 0.74
N TRP A 111 -30.79 34.24 0.64
CA TRP A 111 -31.51 33.06 0.14
C TRP A 111 -32.06 32.11 1.21
N SER A 112 -31.57 32.14 2.46
CA SER A 112 -32.01 31.21 3.51
C SER A 112 -32.97 31.82 4.54
N THR A 113 -33.08 33.14 4.61
CA THR A 113 -34.06 33.81 5.46
C THR A 113 -34.92 34.70 4.57
N LEU A 114 -36.23 34.54 4.65
CA LEU A 114 -37.23 35.42 4.03
C LEU A 114 -37.26 36.79 4.75
N ASN A 115 -36.08 37.36 4.98
CA ASN A 115 -35.86 38.71 5.47
C ASN A 115 -34.86 39.34 4.51
N SER A 116 -35.38 39.89 3.42
CA SER A 116 -34.73 41.05 2.81
C SER A 116 -34.58 42.10 3.92
N PRO A 117 -33.41 42.76 4.07
CA PRO A 117 -33.35 43.94 4.92
C PRO A 117 -34.46 44.88 4.43
N ASP A 118 -35.38 45.24 5.34
CA ASP A 118 -36.41 46.23 5.07
C ASP A 118 -35.72 47.42 4.39
N GLU A 119 -36.22 47.80 3.21
CA GLU A 119 -35.71 48.94 2.45
C GLU A 119 -35.56 50.13 3.40
N GLU A 120 -34.32 50.42 3.80
CA GLU A 120 -34.02 51.61 4.58
C GLU A 120 -34.42 52.80 3.70
N PRO A 121 -35.37 53.64 4.13
CA PRO A 121 -35.89 54.69 3.28
C PRO A 121 -34.75 55.60 2.86
N LEU A 122 -34.56 55.75 1.54
CA LEU A 122 -33.60 56.68 0.95
C LEU A 122 -33.75 58.06 1.59
N ASP A 123 -32.71 58.50 2.28
CA ASP A 123 -32.56 59.84 2.83
C ASP A 123 -32.67 60.88 1.70
N PRO A 124 -33.71 61.74 1.69
CA PRO A 124 -33.75 62.85 0.77
C PRO A 124 -32.92 63.98 1.36
N THR A 125 -31.82 64.31 0.68
CA THR A 125 -31.02 65.52 0.85
C THR A 125 -31.77 66.74 1.37
#